data_AF-A0A0A0EQ49-F1
#
_entry.id   AF-A0A0A0EQ49-F1
#
_cell.length_a   1.000
_cell.length_b   1.000
_cell.length_c   1.000
_cell.angle_alpha   90.00
_cell.angle_beta   90.00
_cell.angle_gamma   90.00
#
_symmetry.space_group_name_H-M   'P 1'
#
loop_
_entity.id
_entity.type
_entity.pdbx_description
1 polymer ?
#
loop_
_entity_poly.entity_id
_entity_poly.type
_entity_poly.pdbx_seq_one_letter_code
_entity_poly.pdbx_strand_id
1 'polypeptide(L)'
;MELKEFVTEALLQISGGIEDAQRKLQEGGSTTRINTSMTKDDTGSLVTGGRRHAIEYVDFDVAILANSGTETKAGVGLTVASLLNLSAGGKSNESKGMESRIKFRVPVAFPKHRYPEQDQ
;
A
#
# COMPACT_ATOMS: atom_id res chain seq x y z
N MET A 1 -16.53 -15.58 -4.79
CA MET A 1 -16.41 -14.12 -4.70
C MET A 1 -16.84 -13.56 -6.04
N GLU A 2 -17.92 -12.79 -6.04
CA GLU A 2 -18.35 -12.03 -7.22
C GLU A 2 -17.44 -10.80 -7.43
N LEU A 3 -17.42 -10.24 -8.64
CA LEU A 3 -16.57 -9.08 -8.96
C LEU A 3 -16.82 -7.89 -8.02
N LYS A 4 -18.09 -7.62 -7.66
CA LYS A 4 -18.45 -6.53 -6.74
C LYS A 4 -17.85 -6.75 -5.35
N GLU A 5 -17.88 -7.98 -4.86
CA GLU A 5 -17.31 -8.35 -3.56
C GLU A 5 -15.78 -8.20 -3.59
N PHE A 6 -15.14 -8.65 -4.68
CA PHE A 6 -13.70 -8.47 -4.88
C PHE A 6 -13.28 -7.01 -4.84
N VAL A 7 -13.94 -6.15 -5.63
CA VAL A 7 -13.63 -4.71 -5.68
C VAL A 7 -13.83 -4.07 -4.31
N THR A 8 -14.89 -4.44 -3.60
CA THR A 8 -15.18 -3.91 -2.27
C THR A 8 -14.09 -4.29 -1.27
N GLU A 9 -13.75 -5.58 -1.19
CA GLU A 9 -12.72 -6.08 -0.27
C GLU A 9 -11.34 -5.50 -0.60
N ALA A 10 -10.98 -5.41 -1.89
CA ALA A 10 -9.70 -4.85 -2.31
C ALA A 10 -9.54 -3.38 -1.88
N LEU A 11 -10.57 -2.56 -2.08
CA LEU A 11 -10.54 -1.15 -1.68
C LEU A 11 -10.47 -0.99 -0.16
N LEU A 12 -11.22 -1.81 0.60
CA LEU A 12 -11.17 -1.80 2.06
C LEU A 12 -9.78 -2.18 2.58
N GLN A 13 -9.17 -3.22 2.03
CA GLN A 13 -7.83 -3.66 2.43
C GLN A 13 -6.76 -2.62 2.08
N ILE A 14 -6.82 -2.02 0.88
CA ILE A 14 -5.88 -0.96 0.49
C ILE A 14 -6.03 0.26 1.41
N SER A 15 -7.27 0.72 1.66
CA SER A 15 -7.51 1.86 2.56
C SER A 15 -7.05 1.57 3.99
N GLY A 16 -7.42 0.40 4.53
CA GLY A 16 -7.03 -0.01 5.87
C GLY A 16 -5.50 -0.15 6.02
N GLY A 17 -4.82 -0.66 4.99
CA GLY A 17 -3.36 -0.74 4.96
C GLY A 17 -2.68 0.63 4.95
N ILE A 18 -3.23 1.59 4.19
CA ILE A 18 -2.76 2.99 4.17
C ILE A 18 -2.93 3.64 5.54
N GLU A 19 -4.09 3.48 6.17
CA GLU A 19 -4.41 4.03 7.50
C GLU A 19 -3.55 3.41 8.61
N ASP A 20 -3.35 2.09 8.60
CA ASP A 20 -2.49 1.37 9.55
C ASP A 20 -1.03 1.79 9.41
N ALA A 21 -0.51 1.89 8.18
CA ALA A 21 0.84 2.36 7.93
C ALA A 21 1.05 3.79 8.45
N GLN A 22 0.10 4.69 8.16
CA GLN A 22 0.16 6.07 8.67
C GLN A 22 0.16 6.12 10.19
N ARG A 23 -0.72 5.36 10.86
CA ARG A 23 -0.79 5.29 12.32
C ARG A 23 0.53 4.81 12.92
N LYS A 24 1.08 3.69 12.45
CA LYS A 24 2.35 3.13 12.95
C LYS A 24 3.54 4.08 12.77
N LEU A 25 3.56 4.83 11.67
CA LEU A 25 4.58 5.86 11.44
C LEU A 25 4.48 7.01 12.44
N GLN A 26 3.26 7.46 12.74
CA GLN A 26 3.01 8.51 13.74
C GLN A 26 3.39 8.05 15.15
N GLU A 27 3.03 6.82 15.52
CA GLU A 27 3.43 6.20 16.80
C GLU A 27 4.96 6.12 16.94
N GLY A 28 5.67 5.85 15.84
CA GLY A 28 7.13 5.86 15.78
C GLY A 28 7.79 7.24 15.70
N GLY A 29 7.02 8.34 15.74
CA GLY A 29 7.54 9.71 15.64
C GLY A 29 8.04 10.09 14.25
N SER A 30 7.68 9.35 13.20
CA SER A 30 8.04 9.68 11.83
C SER A 30 7.33 10.93 11.33
N THR A 31 8.00 11.70 10.47
CA THR A 31 7.40 12.86 9.77
C THR A 31 6.81 12.50 8.40
N THR A 32 6.85 11.21 8.03
CA THR A 32 6.22 10.70 6.81
C THR A 32 4.73 11.00 6.80
N ARG A 33 4.19 11.42 5.65
CA ARG A 33 2.74 11.56 5.44
C ARG A 33 2.31 10.72 4.25
N ILE A 34 1.34 9.84 4.46
CA ILE A 34 0.77 8.98 3.43
C ILE A 34 -0.61 9.53 3.04
N ASN A 35 -0.91 9.54 1.74
CA ASN A 35 -2.19 9.97 1.19
C ASN A 35 -2.66 11.34 1.71
N THR A 36 -1.74 12.30 1.78
CA THR A 36 -1.96 13.62 2.36
C THR A 36 -2.51 14.62 1.35
N SER A 37 -3.06 15.74 1.82
CA SER A 37 -3.50 16.82 0.94
C SER A 37 -2.32 17.38 0.15
N MET A 38 -2.58 17.70 -1.12
CA MET A 38 -1.53 18.07 -2.06
C MET A 38 -1.89 19.38 -2.76
N THR A 39 -0.87 20.16 -3.08
CA THR A 39 -0.97 21.33 -3.96
C THR A 39 0.25 21.39 -4.86
N LYS A 40 0.29 22.33 -5.80
CA LYS A 40 1.47 22.63 -6.59
C LYS A 40 2.22 23.82 -6.00
N ASP A 41 3.54 23.73 -5.99
CA ASP A 41 4.40 24.88 -5.75
C ASP A 41 4.56 25.73 -7.02
N ASP A 42 5.39 26.77 -6.95
CA ASP A 42 5.60 27.70 -8.05
C ASP A 42 6.40 27.09 -9.22
N THR A 43 7.02 25.92 -9.01
CA THR A 43 7.69 25.12 -10.06
C THR A 43 6.76 24.08 -10.68
N GLY A 44 5.54 23.93 -10.16
CA GLY A 44 4.57 22.93 -10.58
C GLY A 44 4.71 21.57 -9.88
N SER A 45 5.64 21.44 -8.93
CA SER A 45 5.90 20.21 -8.18
C SER A 45 4.82 19.95 -7.14
N LEU A 46 4.46 18.68 -6.93
CA LEU A 46 3.47 18.29 -5.91
C LEU A 46 4.06 18.36 -4.50
N VAL A 47 3.37 19.08 -3.62
CA VAL A 47 3.84 19.37 -2.27
C VAL A 47 2.70 19.36 -1.23
N THR A 48 3.04 19.15 0.03
CA THR A 48 2.13 19.21 1.19
C THR A 48 2.71 20.07 2.34
N GLY A 49 1.90 20.29 3.38
CA GLY A 49 2.30 21.00 4.60
C GLY A 49 2.70 22.46 4.35
N GLY A 50 1.92 23.17 3.54
CA GLY A 50 2.24 24.55 3.14
C GLY A 50 3.47 24.63 2.23
N ARG A 51 3.58 23.72 1.26
CA ARG A 51 4.68 23.63 0.28
C ARG A 51 6.06 23.24 0.84
N ARG A 52 6.11 22.64 2.04
CA ARG A 52 7.37 22.26 2.72
C ARG A 52 7.86 20.86 2.36
N HIS A 53 6.94 19.95 2.06
CA HIS A 53 7.26 18.55 1.82
C HIS A 53 6.92 18.18 0.39
N ALA A 54 7.89 17.64 -0.34
CA ALA A 54 7.67 17.09 -1.67
C ALA A 54 6.87 15.79 -1.55
N ILE A 55 6.08 15.50 -2.58
CA ILE A 55 5.27 14.29 -2.67
C ILE A 55 5.80 13.43 -3.79
N GLU A 56 5.94 12.14 -3.50
CA GLU A 56 6.28 11.10 -4.46
C GLU A 56 5.10 10.13 -4.57
N TYR A 57 4.86 9.60 -5.76
CA TYR A 57 3.92 8.49 -5.92
C TYR A 57 4.67 7.17 -5.75
N VAL A 58 4.20 6.35 -4.82
CA VAL A 58 4.64 4.96 -4.69
C VAL A 58 3.69 4.09 -5.51
N ASP A 59 4.21 3.50 -6.57
CA ASP A 59 3.45 2.61 -7.45
C ASP A 59 3.44 1.18 -6.92
N PHE A 60 2.26 0.58 -6.88
CA PHE A 60 2.04 -0.81 -6.48
C PHE A 60 1.44 -1.57 -7.67
N ASP A 61 2.08 -2.68 -8.03
CA ASP A 61 1.59 -3.66 -9.00
C ASP A 61 1.52 -5.02 -8.30
N VAL A 62 0.32 -5.43 -7.89
CA VAL A 62 0.12 -6.56 -6.97
C VAL A 62 -0.71 -7.65 -7.66
N ALA A 63 -0.14 -8.85 -7.72
CA ALA A 63 -0.86 -10.06 -8.08
C ALA A 63 -1.61 -10.61 -6.86
N ILE A 64 -2.91 -10.86 -7.05
CA ILE A 64 -3.83 -11.35 -6.01
C ILE A 64 -4.38 -12.69 -6.45
N LEU A 65 -4.37 -13.64 -5.52
CA LEU A 65 -4.98 -14.95 -5.70
C LEU A 65 -6.34 -14.93 -4.98
N ALA A 66 -7.40 -15.13 -5.75
CA ALA A 66 -8.72 -15.41 -5.18
C ALA A 66 -8.79 -16.90 -4.81
N ASN A 67 -8.63 -17.23 -3.53
CA ASN A 67 -8.78 -18.61 -3.06
C ASN A 67 -10.27 -18.95 -2.93
N SER A 68 -10.79 -19.79 -3.83
CA SER A 68 -12.09 -20.45 -3.67
C SER A 68 -11.92 -21.76 -2.88
N GLY A 69 -11.49 -21.67 -1.61
CA GLY A 69 -11.35 -22.84 -0.74
C GLY A 69 -12.62 -23.09 0.07
N THR A 70 -13.32 -24.18 -0.20
CA THR A 70 -14.60 -24.56 0.43
C THR A 70 -14.52 -24.97 1.91
N GLU A 71 -13.37 -24.86 2.58
CA GLU A 71 -13.22 -25.27 3.99
C GLU A 71 -12.28 -24.37 4.78
N THR A 72 -12.62 -23.09 4.92
CA THR A 72 -12.00 -22.29 5.98
C THR A 72 -13.08 -21.48 6.69
N LYS A 73 -13.44 -21.94 7.89
CA LYS A 73 -14.37 -21.30 8.83
C LYS A 73 -13.90 -19.93 9.37
N ALA A 74 -13.01 -19.25 8.66
CA ALA A 74 -12.49 -17.95 9.02
C ALA A 74 -12.15 -17.16 7.75
N GLY A 75 -13.03 -16.25 7.37
CA GLY A 75 -12.78 -15.12 6.47
C GLY A 75 -12.41 -15.48 5.03
N VAL A 76 -13.30 -15.17 4.09
CA VAL A 76 -12.92 -15.03 2.68
C VAL A 76 -11.96 -13.84 2.60
N GLY A 77 -10.65 -14.10 2.64
CA GLY A 77 -9.60 -13.09 2.62
C GLY A 77 -8.86 -13.08 1.29
N LEU A 78 -8.65 -11.89 0.72
CA LEU A 78 -7.69 -11.71 -0.38
C LEU A 78 -6.28 -12.04 0.13
N THR A 79 -5.53 -12.83 -0.63
CA THR A 79 -4.13 -13.15 -0.29
C THR A 79 -3.19 -12.64 -1.38
N VAL A 80 -2.12 -11.96 -0.96
CA VAL A 80 -1.08 -11.45 -1.86
C VAL A 80 -0.21 -12.62 -2.32
N ALA A 81 -0.07 -12.80 -3.63
CA ALA A 81 0.55 -13.97 -4.22
C ALA A 81 2.06 -14.12 -3.90
N SER A 82 2.76 -13.00 -3.66
CA SER A 82 4.23 -13.02 -3.47
C SER A 82 4.69 -13.60 -2.13
N LEU A 83 3.81 -13.66 -1.12
CA LEU A 83 4.21 -14.09 0.23
C LEU A 83 4.06 -15.59 0.47
N LEU A 84 3.25 -16.28 -0.33
CA LEU A 84 2.98 -17.72 -0.16
C LEU A 84 4.01 -18.62 -0.83
N ASN A 85 4.73 -18.13 -1.84
CA ASN A 85 5.63 -18.95 -2.66
C ASN A 85 7.06 -19.07 -2.10
N LEU A 86 7.39 -18.40 -0.99
CA LEU A 86 8.75 -18.36 -0.45
C LEU A 86 8.99 -19.21 0.81
N SER A 87 7.95 -19.76 1.44
CA SER A 87 8.05 -20.43 2.75
C SER A 87 7.60 -21.89 2.79
N ALA A 88 6.98 -22.42 1.74
CA ALA A 88 6.52 -23.81 1.71
C ALA A 88 7.30 -24.62 0.67
N GLY A 89 8.44 -25.17 1.10
CA GLY A 89 9.13 -26.21 0.34
C GLY A 89 8.18 -27.37 0.04
N GLY A 90 7.97 -27.65 -1.24
CA GLY A 90 7.37 -28.91 -1.69
C GLY A 90 5.85 -28.95 -1.71
N LYS A 91 5.25 -28.36 -2.76
CA LYS A 91 4.29 -29.00 -3.68
C LYS A 91 3.65 -27.88 -4.50
N SER A 92 3.95 -27.87 -5.79
CA SER A 92 3.20 -27.11 -6.80
C SER A 92 1.80 -27.71 -6.88
N ASN A 93 0.92 -27.34 -5.96
CA ASN A 93 -0.50 -27.43 -6.26
C ASN A 93 -0.74 -26.29 -7.23
N GLU A 94 -0.93 -26.61 -8.51
CA GLU A 94 -1.48 -25.68 -9.50
C GLU A 94 -2.88 -25.29 -9.01
N SER A 95 -2.95 -24.37 -8.05
CA SER A 95 -4.17 -23.62 -7.84
C SER A 95 -4.36 -22.84 -9.12
N LYS A 96 -5.30 -23.31 -9.95
CA LYS A 96 -5.96 -22.53 -11.01
C LYS A 96 -6.74 -21.36 -10.38
N GLY A 97 -6.11 -20.61 -9.48
CA GLY A 97 -6.63 -19.36 -8.97
C GLY A 97 -6.60 -18.38 -10.11
N MET A 98 -7.73 -17.74 -10.39
CA MET A 98 -7.77 -16.60 -11.30
C MET A 98 -6.85 -15.53 -10.71
N GLU A 99 -5.65 -15.40 -11.28
CA GLU A 99 -4.71 -14.34 -10.92
C GLU A 99 -5.33 -13.00 -11.33
N SER A 100 -5.78 -12.23 -10.34
CA SER A 100 -6.26 -10.87 -10.56
C SER A 100 -5.14 -9.91 -10.20
N ARG A 101 -4.91 -8.89 -11.03
CA ARG A 101 -3.84 -7.92 -10.80
C ARG A 101 -4.44 -6.56 -10.47
N ILE A 102 -3.96 -5.94 -9.39
CA ILE A 102 -4.35 -4.58 -9.01
C ILE A 102 -3.14 -3.66 -9.15
N LYS A 103 -3.35 -2.55 -9.86
CA LYS A 103 -2.38 -1.46 -9.95
C LYS A 103 -2.95 -0.22 -9.30
N PHE A 104 -2.22 0.35 -8.36
CA PHE A 104 -2.60 1.59 -7.70
C PHE A 104 -1.35 2.36 -7.28
N ARG A 105 -1.52 3.64 -6.96
CA ARG A 105 -0.43 4.49 -6.49
C ARG A 105 -0.86 5.27 -5.27
N VAL A 106 0.07 5.47 -4.35
CA VAL A 106 -0.17 6.21 -3.11
C VAL A 106 0.77 7.41 -3.08
N PRO A 107 0.25 8.65 -2.92
CA PRO A 107 1.11 9.81 -2.72
C PRO A 107 1.70 9.79 -1.31
N VAL A 108 3.02 9.89 -1.20
CA VAL A 108 3.77 9.84 0.05
C VAL A 108 4.75 11.00 0.11
N ALA A 109 4.74 11.73 1.21
CA ALA A 109 5.79 12.68 1.56
C ALA A 109 6.75 12.00 2.54
N PHE A 110 7.94 11.64 2.06
CA PHE A 110 8.96 10.98 2.86
C PHE A 110 9.69 11.94 3.82
N PRO A 111 10.33 11.42 4.88
CA PRO A 111 11.18 12.22 5.76
C PRO A 111 12.35 12.80 4.96
N LYS A 112 12.62 14.09 5.17
CA LYS A 112 13.81 14.73 4.63
C LYS A 112 14.93 14.63 5.65
N HIS A 113 16.15 14.33 5.20
CA HIS A 113 17.32 14.57 6.03
C HIS A 113 17.39 16.07 6.37
N ARG A 114 17.51 16.40 7.66
CA ARG A 114 17.91 17.73 8.06
C ARG A 114 19.38 17.89 7.66
N TYR A 115 19.68 18.92 6.85
CA TYR A 115 21.04 19.41 6.82
C TYR A 115 21.37 19.93 8.23
N PRO A 116 22.49 19.55 8.85
CA PRO A 116 22.94 20.23 10.05
C PRO A 116 23.07 21.72 9.69
N GLU A 117 22.44 22.58 10.49
CA GLU A 117 22.64 24.02 10.38
C GLU A 117 24.16 24.23 10.47
N GLN A 118 24.75 24.81 9.41
CA GLN A 118 26.09 25.36 9.55
C GLN A 118 25.91 26.51 10.53
N ASP A 119 26.46 26.36 11.73
CA ASP A 119 26.53 27.42 12.74
C ASP A 119 27.06 28.68 12.02
N GLN A 120 26.16 29.65 11.80
CA GLN A 120 26.48 31.00 11.31
C GLN A 120 26.75 31.91 12.49
#